data_AF-A0A7S1QZD9-F1
#
_entry.id   AF-A0A7S1QZD9-F1
#
_cell.length_a   1.000
_cell.length_b   1.000
_cell.length_c   1.000
_cell.angle_alpha   90.00
_cell.angle_beta   90.00
_cell.angle_gamma   90.00
#
_symmetry.space_group_name_H-M   'P 1'
#
loop_
_entity.id
_entity.type
_entity.pdbx_description
1 polymer ?
#
loop_
_entity_poly.entity_id
_entity_poly.type
_entity_poly.pdbx_seq_one_letter_code
_entity_poly.pdbx_strand_id
1 'polypeptide(L)'
;PRGASWREFVSYRSEQVYPEYALVYERCPREEVDRGGYTPSCLCEEEDSDNEHGFPANWFHAKTSSGCFHDTYPAASLKPVIQALMESTWAESFTGDRKSLDGESLSLEDGAEEMPEGLHVLKVLRLEDSEMWKEHVAAQEQIRQARGDCRRLQPLETKTFRGLPPRWRHRLAADVNEVYLWHGSSPQRVMSIMQSGFPSDLKRFNSGMFGDGAYLVESASHADEYGEDDQDGYYR
;
A
#
# COMPACT_ATOMS: atom_id res chain seq x y z
N PRO A 1 1.49 27.52 -10.09
CA PRO A 1 0.64 26.88 -9.04
C PRO A 1 1.43 25.79 -8.32
N ARG A 2 1.86 26.06 -7.08
CA ARG A 2 2.46 25.06 -6.19
C ARG A 2 1.32 24.22 -5.60
N GLY A 3 0.72 23.40 -6.46
CA GLY A 3 -0.36 22.48 -6.09
C GLY A 3 0.28 21.16 -5.69
N ALA A 4 -0.02 20.71 -4.48
CA ALA A 4 0.15 19.35 -4.02
C ALA A 4 -0.07 18.33 -5.15
N SER A 5 0.97 17.62 -5.57
CA SER A 5 0.94 16.72 -6.74
C SER A 5 0.66 15.26 -6.37
N TRP A 6 -0.18 15.02 -5.37
CA TRP A 6 -0.58 13.67 -4.99
C TRP A 6 -2.05 13.44 -5.31
N ARG A 7 -2.32 12.27 -5.88
CA ARG A 7 -3.68 11.78 -6.08
C ARG A 7 -4.08 10.89 -4.92
N GLU A 8 -5.26 11.18 -4.41
CA GLU A 8 -5.98 10.35 -3.47
C GLU A 8 -7.05 9.55 -4.21
N PHE A 9 -7.28 8.34 -3.73
CA PHE A 9 -8.22 7.38 -4.26
C PHE A 9 -9.11 6.92 -3.11
N VAL A 10 -10.42 6.96 -3.33
CA VAL A 10 -11.39 6.52 -2.33
C VAL A 10 -12.11 5.29 -2.86
N SER A 11 -11.97 4.17 -2.16
CA SER A 11 -12.81 3.00 -2.39
C SER A 11 -14.02 3.05 -1.47
N TYR A 12 -15.21 2.86 -2.05
CA TYR A 12 -16.48 2.79 -1.31
C TYR A 12 -16.91 1.34 -1.04
N ARG A 13 -16.15 0.36 -1.54
CA ARG A 13 -16.45 -1.07 -1.43
C ARG A 13 -15.20 -1.79 -0.92
N SER A 14 -15.29 -2.43 0.24
CA SER A 14 -14.15 -3.06 0.90
C SER A 14 -13.53 -4.16 0.04
N GLU A 15 -14.35 -4.94 -0.67
CA GLU A 15 -13.92 -6.02 -1.56
C GLU A 15 -13.07 -5.52 -2.75
N GLN A 16 -13.11 -4.22 -3.09
CA GLN A 16 -12.24 -3.66 -4.13
C GLN A 16 -10.81 -3.40 -3.66
N VAL A 17 -10.51 -3.59 -2.36
CA VAL A 17 -9.21 -3.34 -1.77
C VAL A 17 -8.72 -4.58 -1.04
N TYR A 18 -7.62 -5.17 -1.52
CA TYR A 18 -6.96 -6.28 -0.86
C TYR A 18 -5.70 -5.80 -0.13
N PRO A 19 -5.61 -5.93 1.21
CA PRO A 19 -4.45 -5.45 1.98
C PRO A 19 -3.28 -6.44 1.89
N GLU A 20 -2.70 -6.61 0.70
CA GLU A 20 -1.69 -7.65 0.43
C GLU A 20 -0.43 -7.52 1.30
N TYR A 21 -0.02 -6.29 1.66
CA TYR A 21 1.19 -6.05 2.43
C TYR A 21 0.95 -5.09 3.59
N ALA A 22 1.41 -5.48 4.78
CA ALA A 22 1.61 -4.60 5.93
C ALA A 22 3.09 -4.29 6.11
N LEU A 23 3.39 -3.04 6.43
CA LEU A 23 4.75 -2.52 6.47
C LEU A 23 5.06 -1.95 7.84
N VAL A 24 6.25 -2.24 8.34
CA VAL A 24 6.84 -1.51 9.45
C VAL A 24 8.00 -0.71 8.88
N TYR A 25 8.05 0.57 9.21
CA TYR A 25 9.09 1.49 8.76
C TYR A 25 9.44 2.46 9.89
N GLU A 26 10.58 3.12 9.75
CA GLU A 26 10.97 4.25 10.58
C GLU A 26 11.10 5.52 9.73
N ARG A 27 10.85 6.67 10.34
CA ARG A 27 11.03 7.98 9.72
C ARG A 27 12.49 8.37 9.81
N CYS A 28 13.13 8.67 8.68
CA CYS A 28 14.52 9.12 8.66
C CYS A 28 14.58 10.61 9.03
N PRO A 29 15.28 10.99 10.11
CA PRO A 29 15.44 12.39 10.48
C PRO A 29 16.32 13.12 9.47
N ARG A 30 16.20 14.45 9.46
CA ARG A 30 16.87 15.34 8.51
C ARG A 30 18.41 15.42 8.62
N GLU A 31 19.02 14.76 9.60
CA GLU A 31 20.44 14.96 9.93
C GLU A 31 21.35 13.76 9.65
N GLU A 32 20.86 12.65 9.09
CA GLU A 32 21.69 11.47 8.79
C GLU A 32 21.83 11.22 7.28
N VAL A 33 22.60 12.11 6.62
CA VAL A 33 23.00 11.92 5.22
C VAL A 33 24.18 10.96 5.15
N ASP A 34 23.91 9.67 4.98
CA ASP A 34 24.77 8.80 4.19
C ASP A 34 23.96 8.27 3.00
N ARG A 35 24.01 9.01 1.88
CA ARG A 35 23.35 8.63 0.63
C ARG A 35 24.12 7.49 -0.04
N GLY A 36 24.00 6.30 0.55
CA GLY A 36 24.29 5.05 -0.14
C GLY A 36 23.26 4.87 -1.25
N GLY A 37 23.61 5.27 -2.47
CA GLY A 37 22.76 5.08 -3.64
C GLY A 37 22.43 3.59 -3.80
N TYR A 38 21.18 3.21 -3.50
CA TYR A 38 20.70 1.86 -3.79
C TYR A 38 20.52 1.72 -5.30
N THR A 39 21.51 1.11 -5.95
CA THR A 39 21.32 0.54 -7.29
C THR A 39 20.59 -0.78 -7.12
N PRO A 40 19.43 -1.01 -7.79
CA PRO A 40 18.76 -2.29 -7.77
C PRO A 40 19.62 -3.33 -8.51
N SER A 41 20.56 -3.91 -7.80
CA SER A 41 21.44 -4.98 -8.26
C SER A 41 20.87 -6.30 -7.76
N CYS A 42 20.47 -7.14 -8.72
CA CYS A 42 20.06 -8.54 -8.55
C CYS A 42 18.88 -8.75 -7.59
N LEU A 43 17.69 -8.51 -8.11
CA LEU A 43 16.51 -9.16 -7.55
C LEU A 43 16.55 -10.64 -7.91
N CYS A 44 16.61 -11.49 -6.90
CA CYS A 44 16.51 -12.94 -7.03
C CYS A 44 15.27 -13.36 -7.82
N GLU A 45 15.48 -14.40 -8.60
CA GLU A 45 14.53 -15.08 -9.46
C GLU A 45 13.58 -15.90 -8.58
N GLU A 46 12.31 -15.54 -8.55
CA GLU A 46 11.26 -16.48 -8.16
C GLU A 46 10.50 -16.80 -9.44
N GLU A 47 10.63 -18.05 -9.90
CA GLU A 47 9.97 -18.55 -11.10
C GLU A 47 8.45 -18.49 -10.93
N ASP A 48 7.77 -17.94 -11.94
CA ASP A 48 6.32 -18.03 -12.08
C ASP A 48 5.97 -19.49 -12.38
N SER A 49 5.72 -20.28 -11.34
CA SER A 49 5.22 -21.66 -11.47
C SER A 49 3.73 -21.65 -11.81
N ASP A 50 3.29 -22.60 -12.63
CA ASP A 50 1.87 -22.80 -12.96
C ASP A 50 1.01 -22.85 -11.69
N ASN A 51 0.02 -21.96 -11.65
CA ASN A 51 -0.88 -21.78 -10.52
C ASN A 51 -2.09 -22.69 -10.64
N GLU A 52 -2.12 -23.77 -9.87
CA GLU A 52 -3.19 -24.78 -9.92
C GLU A 52 -4.47 -24.33 -9.19
N HIS A 53 -4.41 -23.27 -8.38
CA HIS A 53 -5.46 -22.95 -7.40
C HIS A 53 -6.07 -21.54 -7.53
N GLY A 54 -5.60 -20.72 -8.48
CA GLY A 54 -6.17 -19.39 -8.72
C GLY A 54 -5.68 -18.29 -7.74
N PHE A 55 -4.67 -18.59 -6.92
CA PHE A 55 -4.02 -17.63 -6.01
C PHE A 55 -2.75 -17.03 -6.61
N PRO A 56 -2.27 -15.84 -6.22
CA PRO A 56 -1.03 -15.28 -6.78
C PRO A 56 0.15 -16.26 -6.68
N ALA A 57 0.92 -16.46 -7.77
CA ALA A 57 1.95 -17.50 -7.83
C ALA A 57 3.09 -17.34 -6.79
N ASN A 58 3.26 -16.13 -6.28
CA ASN A 58 4.21 -15.80 -5.21
C ASN A 58 3.70 -16.17 -3.80
N TRP A 59 2.45 -16.63 -3.67
CA TRP A 59 1.89 -17.06 -2.39
C TRP A 59 2.42 -18.44 -2.00
N PHE A 60 2.65 -18.61 -0.70
CA PHE A 60 2.99 -19.91 -0.13
C PHE A 60 1.83 -20.90 -0.34
N HIS A 61 0.60 -20.44 -0.15
CA HIS A 61 -0.59 -21.28 -0.31
C HIS A 61 -0.92 -21.63 -1.76
N ALA A 62 -0.47 -20.83 -2.75
CA ALA A 62 -0.64 -21.18 -4.16
C ALA A 62 0.05 -22.51 -4.54
N LYS A 63 1.07 -22.91 -3.78
CA LYS A 63 1.87 -24.13 -4.03
C LYS A 63 1.49 -25.31 -3.13
N THR A 64 0.68 -25.08 -2.10
CA THR A 64 0.55 -26.04 -0.99
C THR A 64 -0.89 -26.31 -0.57
N SER A 65 -1.85 -25.46 -0.95
CA SER A 65 -3.18 -25.46 -0.32
C SER A 65 -4.32 -25.34 -1.33
N SER A 66 -5.33 -26.19 -1.14
CA SER A 66 -6.61 -26.17 -1.87
C SER A 66 -7.80 -25.77 -0.98
N GLY A 67 -7.54 -25.32 0.26
CA GLY A 67 -8.56 -24.97 1.26
C GLY A 67 -8.53 -23.50 1.68
N CYS A 68 -9.32 -23.16 2.71
CA CYS A 68 -9.31 -21.81 3.30
C CYS A 68 -8.07 -21.61 4.19
N PHE A 69 -7.45 -20.44 4.09
CA PHE A 69 -6.29 -20.02 4.87
C PHE A 69 -6.32 -18.52 5.14
N HIS A 70 -5.64 -18.12 6.23
CA HIS A 70 -5.48 -16.75 6.69
C HIS A 70 -4.15 -16.67 7.45
N ASP A 71 -3.09 -16.31 6.73
CA ASP A 71 -1.72 -16.34 7.27
C ASP A 71 -0.94 -15.11 6.83
N THR A 72 -0.01 -14.68 7.68
CA THR A 72 0.90 -13.56 7.39
C THR A 72 2.33 -14.08 7.31
N TYR A 73 3.01 -13.78 6.21
CA TYR A 73 4.36 -14.25 5.92
C TYR A 73 5.38 -13.10 5.88
N PRO A 74 6.55 -13.24 6.53
CA PRO A 74 7.65 -12.33 6.32
C PRO A 74 8.10 -12.35 4.85
N ALA A 75 8.01 -11.21 4.17
CA ALA A 75 8.42 -11.06 2.77
C ALA A 75 9.76 -10.30 2.68
N ALA A 76 10.80 -10.84 3.33
CA ALA A 76 12.11 -10.17 3.42
C ALA A 76 12.73 -9.86 2.04
N SER A 77 12.51 -10.73 1.04
CA SER A 77 12.96 -10.52 -0.35
C SER A 77 12.30 -9.32 -1.03
N LEU A 78 11.12 -8.90 -0.55
CA LEU A 78 10.40 -7.73 -1.05
C LEU A 78 10.86 -6.41 -0.44
N LYS A 79 11.55 -6.45 0.70
CA LYS A 79 12.00 -5.25 1.40
C LYS A 79 12.71 -4.23 0.48
N PRO A 80 13.66 -4.62 -0.40
CA PRO A 80 14.31 -3.65 -1.29
C PRO A 80 13.39 -3.08 -2.37
N VAL A 81 12.41 -3.86 -2.84
CA VAL A 81 11.41 -3.41 -3.83
C VAL A 81 10.48 -2.38 -3.19
N ILE A 82 9.99 -2.66 -1.97
CA ILE A 82 9.14 -1.73 -1.22
C ILE A 82 9.90 -0.47 -0.82
N GLN A 83 11.17 -0.59 -0.42
CA GLN A 83 12.03 0.56 -0.12
C GLN A 83 12.16 1.49 -1.34
N ALA A 84 12.51 0.93 -2.51
CA ALA A 84 12.59 1.70 -3.75
C ALA A 84 11.24 2.32 -4.16
N LEU A 85 10.13 1.63 -3.86
CA LEU A 85 8.78 2.16 -4.09
C LEU A 85 8.46 3.32 -3.15
N MET A 86 8.81 3.24 -1.87
CA MET A 86 8.65 4.34 -0.92
C MET A 86 9.46 5.57 -1.37
N GLU A 87 10.73 5.38 -1.71
CA GLU A 87 11.62 6.46 -2.17
C GLU A 87 11.13 7.11 -3.47
N SER A 88 10.77 6.30 -4.48
CA SER A 88 10.31 6.82 -5.78
C SER A 88 8.93 7.49 -5.73
N THR A 89 8.14 7.21 -4.69
CA THR A 89 6.83 7.84 -4.47
C THR A 89 6.86 8.90 -3.37
N TRP A 90 8.02 9.20 -2.81
CA TRP A 90 8.22 10.28 -1.85
C TRP A 90 7.97 11.64 -2.49
N ALA A 91 7.26 12.51 -1.79
CA ALA A 91 7.07 13.91 -2.19
C ALA A 91 7.40 14.81 -1.01
N GLU A 92 8.24 15.82 -1.23
CA GLU A 92 8.67 16.85 -0.25
C GLU A 92 7.55 17.88 0.02
N SER A 93 6.36 17.37 0.32
CA SER A 93 5.15 18.15 0.48
C SER A 93 4.15 17.35 1.30
N PHE A 94 3.43 18.04 2.19
CA PHE A 94 2.47 17.46 3.12
C PHE A 94 1.19 18.31 3.20
N THR A 95 0.12 17.76 3.76
CA THR A 95 -1.10 18.52 4.10
C THR A 95 -1.09 18.99 5.55
N GLY A 96 -2.10 19.77 5.96
CA GLY A 96 -2.29 20.12 7.36
C GLY A 96 -2.65 18.93 8.28
N ASP A 97 -2.79 17.71 7.74
CA ASP A 97 -3.14 16.53 8.53
C ASP A 97 -1.92 15.90 9.22
N ARG A 98 -0.69 16.30 8.86
CA ARG A 98 0.52 15.83 9.54
C ARG A 98 0.51 16.24 11.01
N LYS A 99 0.64 15.24 11.87
CA LYS A 99 0.80 15.42 13.32
C LYS A 99 2.27 15.46 13.69
N SER A 100 2.58 16.19 14.76
CA SER A 100 3.89 16.15 15.41
C SER A 100 4.11 14.80 16.10
N LEU A 101 5.33 14.57 16.59
CA LEU A 101 5.65 13.39 17.42
C LEU A 101 4.76 13.32 18.68
N ASP A 102 4.33 14.46 19.19
CA ASP A 102 3.43 14.55 20.35
C ASP A 102 1.94 14.41 19.97
N GLY A 103 1.63 14.23 18.67
CA GLY A 103 0.27 14.03 18.17
C GLY A 103 -0.51 15.31 17.90
N GLU A 104 0.11 16.47 18.04
CA GLU A 104 -0.51 17.78 17.82
C GLU A 104 -0.52 18.14 16.33
N SER A 105 -1.53 18.87 15.88
CA SER A 105 -1.59 19.34 14.48
C SER A 105 -0.52 20.39 14.23
N LEU A 106 0.30 20.19 13.20
CA LEU A 106 1.36 21.12 12.84
C LEU A 106 0.86 22.23 11.91
N SER A 107 1.37 23.45 12.11
CA SER A 107 1.25 24.48 11.08
C SER A 107 2.06 24.08 9.84
N LEU A 108 1.78 24.68 8.69
CA LEU A 108 2.57 24.41 7.47
C LEU A 108 4.04 24.83 7.60
N GLU A 109 4.35 25.77 8.48
CA GLU A 109 5.72 26.21 8.74
C GLU A 109 6.43 25.20 9.67
N ASP A 110 5.79 24.83 10.79
CA ASP A 110 6.36 23.86 11.75
C ASP A 110 6.46 22.45 11.17
N GLY A 111 5.46 22.03 10.39
CA GLY A 111 5.45 20.72 9.73
C GLY A 111 6.54 20.55 8.68
N ALA A 112 7.08 21.64 8.13
CA ALA A 112 8.20 21.59 7.19
C ALA A 112 9.55 21.36 7.91
N GLU A 113 9.65 21.73 9.18
CA GLU A 113 10.81 21.45 10.03
C GLU A 113 10.76 20.01 10.56
N GLU A 114 9.56 19.50 10.86
CA GLU A 114 9.34 18.13 11.36
C GLU A 114 9.16 17.07 10.26
N MET A 115 9.10 17.47 8.98
CA MET A 115 8.97 16.52 7.88
C MET A 115 10.23 15.63 7.81
N PRO A 116 10.08 14.29 7.84
CA PRO A 116 11.23 13.40 7.67
C PRO A 116 11.82 13.54 6.26
N GLU A 117 13.09 13.17 6.10
CA GLU A 117 13.72 13.16 4.76
C GLU A 117 13.28 11.97 3.91
N GLY A 118 12.78 10.92 4.56
CA GLY A 118 12.29 9.72 3.92
C GLY A 118 11.84 8.69 4.94
N LEU A 119 11.52 7.50 4.46
CA LEU A 119 11.16 6.35 5.28
C LEU A 119 12.15 5.22 5.02
N HIS A 120 12.54 4.53 6.09
CA HIS A 120 13.31 3.30 6.01
C HIS A 120 12.42 2.11 6.36
N VAL A 121 12.20 1.23 5.39
CA VAL A 121 11.43 0.00 5.58
C VAL A 121 12.19 -0.89 6.56
N LEU A 122 11.53 -1.35 7.60
CA LEU A 122 12.06 -2.31 8.57
C LEU A 122 11.61 -3.72 8.23
N LYS A 123 10.29 -3.93 8.09
CA LYS A 123 9.66 -5.24 7.86
C LYS A 123 8.59 -5.13 6.78
N VAL A 124 8.46 -6.19 5.98
CA VAL A 124 7.39 -6.39 5.00
C VAL A 124 6.68 -7.69 5.35
N LEU A 125 5.38 -7.62 5.60
CA LEU A 125 4.53 -8.75 5.94
C LEU A 125 3.49 -8.91 4.84
N ARG A 126 3.47 -10.07 4.17
CA ARG A 126 2.47 -10.40 3.15
C ARG A 126 1.28 -11.10 3.80
N LEU A 127 0.08 -10.60 3.55
CA LEU A 127 -1.16 -11.33 3.85
C LEU A 127 -1.45 -12.33 2.74
N GLU A 128 -1.74 -13.56 3.13
CA GLU A 128 -2.34 -14.56 2.27
C GLU A 128 -3.67 -14.98 2.91
N ASP A 129 -4.77 -14.53 2.31
CA ASP A 129 -6.12 -14.83 2.77
C ASP A 129 -6.98 -15.28 1.60
N SER A 130 -7.42 -16.53 1.65
CA SER A 130 -8.20 -17.17 0.59
C SER A 130 -9.61 -16.56 0.40
N GLU A 131 -10.27 -16.13 1.47
CA GLU A 131 -11.65 -15.63 1.42
C GLU A 131 -11.66 -14.18 0.94
N MET A 132 -10.84 -13.32 1.54
CA MET A 132 -10.66 -11.93 1.11
C MET A 132 -10.16 -11.87 -0.34
N TRP A 133 -9.25 -12.75 -0.76
CA TRP A 133 -8.80 -12.80 -2.15
C TRP A 133 -9.92 -13.21 -3.10
N LYS A 134 -10.73 -14.21 -2.72
CA LYS A 134 -11.88 -14.63 -3.52
C LYS A 134 -12.89 -13.50 -3.69
N GLU A 135 -13.18 -12.76 -2.62
CA GLU A 135 -14.03 -11.57 -2.67
C GLU A 135 -13.43 -10.49 -3.58
N HIS A 136 -12.11 -10.27 -3.49
CA HIS A 136 -11.41 -9.31 -4.34
C HIS A 136 -11.49 -9.67 -5.82
N VAL A 137 -11.18 -10.93 -6.18
CA VAL A 137 -11.30 -11.42 -7.57
C VAL A 137 -12.75 -11.35 -8.06
N ALA A 138 -13.73 -11.66 -7.21
CA ALA A 138 -15.15 -11.50 -7.56
C ALA A 138 -15.52 -10.02 -7.81
N ALA A 139 -14.95 -9.08 -7.05
CA ALA A 139 -15.14 -7.65 -7.26
C ALA A 139 -14.52 -7.18 -8.59
N GLN A 140 -13.34 -7.69 -8.94
CA GLN A 140 -12.72 -7.43 -10.26
C GLN A 140 -13.64 -7.92 -11.39
N GLU A 141 -14.21 -9.12 -11.26
CA GLU A 141 -15.12 -9.68 -12.26
C GLU A 141 -16.41 -8.85 -12.39
N GLN A 142 -16.98 -8.37 -11.28
CA GLN A 142 -18.10 -7.44 -11.32
C GLN A 142 -17.76 -6.15 -12.09
N ILE A 143 -16.54 -5.62 -11.94
CA ILE A 143 -16.08 -4.46 -12.70
C ILE A 143 -15.99 -4.80 -14.19
N ARG A 144 -15.42 -5.97 -14.56
CA ARG A 144 -15.35 -6.42 -15.97
C ARG A 144 -16.74 -6.48 -16.60
N GLN A 145 -17.69 -7.10 -15.90
CA GLN A 145 -19.08 -7.24 -16.36
C GLN A 145 -19.78 -5.88 -16.47
N ALA A 146 -19.62 -5.01 -15.47
CA ALA A 146 -20.23 -3.68 -15.46
C ALA A 146 -19.68 -2.76 -16.56
N ARG A 147 -18.41 -2.94 -16.96
CA ARG A 147 -17.83 -2.19 -18.08
C ARG A 147 -18.45 -2.57 -19.42
N GLY A 148 -18.78 -3.85 -19.64
CA GLY A 148 -19.27 -4.35 -20.93
C GLY A 148 -18.40 -3.86 -22.10
N ASP A 149 -19.02 -3.22 -23.09
CA ASP A 149 -18.34 -2.68 -24.28
C ASP A 149 -17.81 -1.25 -24.10
N CYS A 150 -17.77 -0.71 -22.86
CA CYS A 150 -17.26 0.63 -22.62
C CYS A 150 -15.79 0.73 -23.08
N ARG A 151 -15.46 1.84 -23.76
CA ARG A 151 -14.10 2.11 -24.25
C ARG A 151 -13.09 1.87 -23.13
N ARG A 152 -12.09 1.01 -23.41
CA ARG A 152 -11.01 0.75 -22.47
C ARG A 152 -10.32 2.06 -22.11
N LEU A 153 -10.29 2.37 -20.83
CA LEU A 153 -9.55 3.51 -20.31
C LEU A 153 -8.06 3.20 -20.46
N GLN A 154 -7.24 4.24 -20.66
CA GLN A 154 -5.80 4.04 -20.56
C GLN A 154 -5.47 3.55 -19.14
N PRO A 155 -4.49 2.63 -18.99
CA PRO A 155 -4.04 2.19 -17.69
C PRO A 155 -3.73 3.39 -16.79
N LEU A 156 -4.21 3.33 -15.56
CA LEU A 156 -3.94 4.38 -14.58
C LEU A 156 -2.45 4.33 -14.20
N GLU A 157 -1.69 5.34 -14.63
CA GLU A 157 -0.27 5.46 -14.26
C GLU A 157 -0.11 6.14 -12.90
N THR A 158 -0.31 5.41 -11.80
CA THR A 158 0.02 5.89 -10.45
C THR A 158 1.53 6.00 -10.24
N LYS A 159 1.98 6.83 -9.28
CA LYS A 159 3.40 6.88 -8.89
C LYS A 159 3.92 5.49 -8.50
N THR A 160 3.11 4.73 -7.75
CA THR A 160 3.38 3.33 -7.41
C THR A 160 3.51 2.44 -8.65
N PHE A 161 2.61 2.54 -9.64
CA PHE A 161 2.70 1.75 -10.88
C PHE A 161 3.99 2.05 -11.65
N ARG A 162 4.39 3.33 -11.73
CA ARG A 162 5.63 3.75 -12.39
C ARG A 162 6.89 3.27 -11.65
N GLY A 163 6.89 3.30 -10.32
CA GLY A 163 7.99 2.83 -9.48
C GLY A 163 8.09 1.30 -9.38
N LEU A 164 6.98 0.59 -9.60
CA LEU A 164 6.93 -0.86 -9.50
C LEU A 164 7.75 -1.53 -10.62
N PRO A 165 8.58 -2.57 -10.34
CA PRO A 165 9.30 -3.28 -11.38
C PRO A 165 8.36 -3.97 -12.39
N PRO A 166 8.70 -4.08 -13.68
CA PRO A 166 7.81 -4.63 -14.72
C PRO A 166 7.21 -6.01 -14.39
N ARG A 167 8.01 -6.94 -13.84
CA ARG A 167 7.55 -8.28 -13.43
C ARG A 167 6.40 -8.26 -12.40
N TRP A 168 6.37 -7.24 -11.55
CA TRP A 168 5.29 -7.05 -10.57
C TRP A 168 4.06 -6.39 -11.19
N ARG A 169 4.25 -5.54 -12.20
CA ARG A 169 3.12 -4.94 -12.94
C ARG A 169 2.29 -6.00 -13.67
N HIS A 170 2.94 -7.06 -14.16
CA HIS A 170 2.26 -8.16 -14.85
C HIS A 170 1.30 -8.96 -13.95
N ARG A 171 1.43 -8.84 -12.62
CA ARG A 171 0.53 -9.50 -11.66
C ARG A 171 -0.80 -8.75 -11.46
N LEU A 172 -0.84 -7.48 -11.85
CA LEU A 172 -2.01 -6.62 -11.69
C LEU A 172 -2.96 -6.77 -12.89
N ALA A 173 -4.25 -6.83 -12.61
CA ALA A 173 -5.34 -6.85 -13.58
C ALA A 173 -5.51 -5.47 -14.26
N ALA A 174 -4.68 -5.22 -15.27
CA ALA A 174 -4.65 -3.97 -16.04
C ALA A 174 -5.93 -3.66 -16.84
N ASP A 175 -6.85 -4.61 -16.99
CA ASP A 175 -8.16 -4.41 -17.60
C ASP A 175 -9.17 -3.75 -16.66
N VAL A 176 -9.00 -3.94 -15.35
CA VAL A 176 -9.82 -3.31 -14.30
C VAL A 176 -9.10 -2.16 -13.57
N ASN A 177 -7.92 -1.75 -14.06
CA ASN A 177 -7.06 -0.73 -13.43
C ASN A 177 -6.63 -1.08 -11.99
N GLU A 178 -6.32 -2.35 -11.75
CA GLU A 178 -5.71 -2.76 -10.48
C GLU A 178 -4.33 -2.12 -10.32
N VAL A 179 -4.11 -1.49 -9.16
CA VAL A 179 -2.87 -0.78 -8.81
C VAL A 179 -2.58 -0.94 -7.32
N TYR A 180 -1.29 -0.93 -6.95
CA TYR A 180 -0.91 -0.75 -5.56
C TYR A 180 -1.05 0.70 -5.14
N LEU A 181 -1.52 0.95 -3.93
CA LEU A 181 -1.60 2.26 -3.30
C LEU A 181 -1.19 2.13 -1.84
N TRP A 182 -0.80 3.24 -1.23
CA TRP A 182 -0.45 3.31 0.18
C TRP A 182 -1.67 3.62 1.03
N HIS A 183 -1.74 3.04 2.23
CA HIS A 183 -2.70 3.38 3.26
C HIS A 183 -1.94 3.59 4.58
N GLY A 184 -1.90 4.81 5.08
CA GLY A 184 -1.36 5.13 6.39
C GLY A 184 -2.42 5.03 7.47
N SER A 185 -2.07 4.41 8.59
CA SER A 185 -2.96 4.23 9.73
C SER A 185 -2.15 3.85 10.98
N SER A 186 -2.78 3.83 12.15
CA SER A 186 -2.19 3.30 13.38
C SER A 186 -1.93 1.78 13.33
N PRO A 187 -0.95 1.25 14.10
CA PRO A 187 -0.65 -0.18 14.13
C PRO A 187 -1.86 -1.05 14.46
N GLN A 188 -2.68 -0.66 15.45
CA GLN A 188 -3.87 -1.41 15.86
C GLN A 188 -4.87 -1.54 14.72
N ARG A 189 -5.03 -0.48 13.91
CA ARG A 189 -5.96 -0.47 12.78
C ARG A 189 -5.40 -1.21 11.57
N VAL A 190 -4.10 -1.13 11.30
CA VAL A 190 -3.43 -1.98 10.29
C VAL A 190 -3.60 -3.45 10.67
N MET A 191 -3.39 -3.82 11.93
CA MET A 191 -3.61 -5.19 12.41
C MET A 191 -5.06 -5.64 12.25
N SER A 192 -6.04 -4.78 12.55
CA SER A 192 -7.45 -5.07 12.30
C SER A 192 -7.73 -5.30 10.81
N ILE A 193 -7.14 -4.49 9.93
CA ILE A 193 -7.29 -4.66 8.47
C ILE A 193 -6.64 -5.97 8.01
N MET A 194 -5.47 -6.31 8.54
CA MET A 194 -4.79 -7.57 8.21
C MET A 194 -5.60 -8.77 8.68
N GLN A 195 -6.30 -8.67 9.82
CA GLN A 195 -7.08 -9.76 10.40
C GLN A 195 -8.45 -9.97 9.74
N SER A 196 -9.15 -8.88 9.40
CA SER A 196 -10.55 -8.95 8.96
C SER A 196 -10.84 -8.21 7.65
N GLY A 197 -9.82 -7.70 6.98
CA GLY A 197 -9.97 -6.83 5.81
C GLY A 197 -10.44 -5.42 6.20
N PHE A 198 -10.70 -4.60 5.18
CA PHE A 198 -11.38 -3.32 5.37
C PHE A 198 -12.82 -3.56 5.82
N PRO A 199 -13.39 -2.75 6.74
CA PRO A 199 -14.77 -2.95 7.19
C PRO A 199 -15.77 -2.92 6.05
N SER A 200 -16.75 -3.84 6.07
CA SER A 200 -17.81 -3.91 5.07
C SER A 200 -18.66 -2.64 5.01
N ASP A 201 -18.83 -1.94 6.14
CA ASP A 201 -19.39 -0.60 6.19
C ASP A 201 -18.27 0.45 6.33
N LEU A 202 -17.80 0.93 5.18
CA LEU A 202 -16.78 1.99 5.13
C LEU A 202 -17.30 3.36 5.57
N LYS A 203 -18.61 3.52 5.84
CA LYS A 203 -19.18 4.80 6.28
C LYS A 203 -18.58 5.36 7.57
N ARG A 204 -18.00 4.47 8.36
CA ARG A 204 -17.35 4.80 9.63
C ARG A 204 -15.85 4.54 9.64
N PHE A 205 -15.30 4.14 8.50
CA PHE A 205 -13.88 3.85 8.40
C PHE A 205 -13.09 5.15 8.35
N ASN A 206 -13.12 5.87 7.23
CA ASN A 206 -12.60 7.24 7.11
C ASN A 206 -13.68 8.12 6.51
N SER A 207 -13.83 9.34 7.04
CA SER A 207 -14.65 10.40 6.47
C SER A 207 -13.73 11.53 6.05
N GLY A 208 -13.81 11.93 4.79
CA GLY A 208 -12.95 12.96 4.21
C GLY A 208 -13.66 13.73 3.11
N MET A 209 -12.90 14.49 2.33
CA MET A 209 -13.44 15.42 1.33
C MET A 209 -14.31 14.76 0.25
N PHE A 210 -14.11 13.47 -0.03
CA PHE A 210 -14.82 12.72 -1.07
C PHE A 210 -15.86 11.74 -0.50
N GLY A 211 -16.29 11.96 0.75
CA GLY A 211 -17.26 11.12 1.46
C GLY A 211 -16.61 9.97 2.21
N ASP A 212 -17.43 9.04 2.68
CA ASP A 212 -16.93 7.98 3.56
C ASP A 212 -16.43 6.78 2.76
N GLY A 213 -15.21 6.32 3.05
CA GLY A 213 -14.55 5.27 2.26
C GLY A 213 -13.19 4.83 2.81
N ALA A 214 -12.53 3.93 2.10
CA ALA A 214 -11.12 3.62 2.31
C ALA A 214 -10.26 4.58 1.48
N TYR A 215 -9.51 5.43 2.16
CA TYR A 215 -8.65 6.45 1.56
C TYR A 215 -7.26 5.87 1.30
N LEU A 216 -6.82 5.93 0.05
CA LEU A 216 -5.59 5.35 -0.46
C LEU A 216 -4.85 6.40 -1.30
N VAL A 217 -3.52 6.40 -1.26
CA VAL A 217 -2.72 7.47 -1.89
C VAL A 217 -1.54 6.91 -2.65
N GLU A 218 -1.11 7.60 -3.71
CA GLU A 218 0.00 7.12 -4.54
C GLU A 218 1.40 7.49 -4.00
N SER A 219 1.50 8.39 -3.01
CA SER A 219 2.76 8.84 -2.43
C SER A 219 2.94 8.37 -0.99
N ALA A 220 4.11 7.80 -0.69
CA ALA A 220 4.43 7.29 0.64
C ALA A 220 4.43 8.41 1.71
N SER A 221 4.93 9.61 1.39
CA SER A 221 4.95 10.74 2.33
C SER A 221 3.56 11.22 2.75
N HIS A 222 2.56 11.08 1.87
CA HIS A 222 1.19 11.46 2.17
C HIS A 222 0.47 10.37 2.97
N ALA A 223 0.76 9.09 2.72
CA ALA A 223 0.28 8.02 3.59
C ALA A 223 0.87 8.16 5.00
N ASP A 224 2.16 8.49 5.10
CA ASP A 224 2.83 8.71 6.39
C ASP A 224 2.16 9.77 7.27
N GLU A 225 1.46 10.76 6.71
CA GLU A 225 0.71 11.76 7.50
C GLU A 225 -0.40 11.14 8.37
N TYR A 226 -0.92 9.98 7.96
CA TYR A 226 -1.92 9.21 8.70
C TYR A 226 -1.32 8.02 9.46
N GLY A 227 0.00 7.78 9.33
CA GLY A 227 0.73 6.76 10.06
C GLY A 227 0.99 7.19 11.51
N GLU A 228 0.60 6.36 12.47
CA GLU A 228 0.86 6.63 13.89
C GLU A 228 1.98 5.73 14.41
N ASP A 229 2.74 6.24 15.38
CA ASP A 229 3.83 5.50 16.00
C ASP A 229 3.32 4.33 16.83
N ASP A 230 4.11 3.25 16.83
CA ASP A 230 3.91 2.15 17.75
C ASP A 230 4.43 2.53 19.15
N GLN A 231 3.53 3.05 19.98
CA GLN A 231 3.85 3.52 21.33
C GLN A 231 4.48 2.43 22.22
N ASP A 232 4.12 1.16 21.98
CA ASP A 232 4.57 0.03 22.79
C ASP A 232 5.86 -0.62 22.24
N GLY A 233 6.28 -0.23 21.03
CA GLY A 233 7.47 -0.76 20.38
C GLY A 233 7.41 -2.25 20.03
N TYR A 234 6.21 -2.85 19.98
CA TYR A 234 5.99 -4.24 19.59
C TYR A 234 6.54 -4.58 18.20
N TYR A 235 6.60 -3.60 17.30
CA TYR A 235 6.93 -3.81 15.90
C TYR A 235 8.36 -3.41 15.54
N ARG A 236 9.17 -2.86 16.47
CA ARG A 236 10.61 -2.60 16.25
C ARG A 236 11.40 -3.86 15.91
#